data_AF-A0A368LAE5-F1
#
_entry.id   AF-A0A368LAE5-F1
#
_cell.length_a   1.000
_cell.length_b   1.000
_cell.length_c   1.000
_cell.angle_alpha   90.00
_cell.angle_beta   90.00
_cell.angle_gamma   90.00
#
_symmetry.space_group_name_H-M   'P 1'
#
loop_
_entity.id
_entity.type
_entity.pdbx_description
1 polymer ?
#
loop_
_entity_poly.entity_id
_entity_poly.type
_entity_poly.pdbx_seq_one_letter_code
_entity_poly.pdbx_strand_id
1 'polypeptide(L)'
;MRGADKLVSDSLATAKRIIDPDTPVLARFDSAFYSANVAKAVRAAGVHYSVTLPQNAAVKKAIAHIPAEAWRGINYPQAIYDDETGRWISDAQVAEIDFTAFSSKAQEEQLAGRLVVRRIPELNTTKLAAAQGQLFDTFRYHAFFTTVEQSVLDTVAADKVHRQHAVVEQVFADLKAGPLAHMPSGRFYANAAWLVIAAISHNLLRAAGSVAGGKLVNARTVSLRQKLVNIPARIAHRARKLILHLPTHWKWATAFDRLWHNTLSPPQLATP
;
A
#
# COMPACT_ATOMS: atom_id res chain seq x y z
N MET A 1 6.82 9.77 14.09
CA MET A 1 6.57 8.47 14.76
C MET A 1 7.89 7.89 15.23
N ARG A 2 8.03 7.43 16.48
CA ARG A 2 9.29 6.81 16.96
C ARG A 2 9.46 5.43 16.30
N GLY A 3 10.65 5.14 15.79
CA GLY A 3 11.00 3.84 15.21
C GLY A 3 10.50 3.58 13.77
N ALA A 4 9.87 4.56 13.12
CA ALA A 4 9.38 4.41 11.75
C ALA A 4 10.53 4.21 10.74
N ASP A 5 11.66 4.87 10.97
CA ASP A 5 12.91 4.71 10.22
C ASP A 5 13.48 3.29 10.30
N LYS A 6 13.44 2.69 11.50
CA LYS A 6 13.87 1.30 11.71
C LYS A 6 12.93 0.32 11.02
N LEU A 7 11.61 0.50 11.19
CA LEU A 7 10.59 -0.31 10.50
C LEU A 7 10.78 -0.26 8.98
N VAL A 8 11.00 0.92 8.40
CA VAL A 8 11.21 1.10 6.96
C VAL A 8 12.50 0.42 6.52
N SER A 9 13.59 0.62 7.26
CA SER A 9 14.88 0.00 6.94
C SER A 9 14.79 -1.53 6.92
N ASP A 10 14.17 -2.13 7.94
CA ASP A 10 14.02 -3.59 8.05
C ASP A 10 13.09 -4.16 6.96
N SER A 11 12.02 -3.42 6.63
CA SER A 11 11.10 -3.80 5.55
C SER A 11 11.78 -3.77 4.19
N LEU A 12 12.56 -2.71 3.89
CA LEU A 12 13.30 -2.58 2.64
C LEU A 12 14.42 -3.60 2.53
N ALA A 13 15.14 -3.87 3.62
CA ALA A 13 16.15 -4.93 3.66
C ALA A 13 15.56 -6.31 3.38
N THR A 14 14.36 -6.58 3.88
CA THR A 14 13.63 -7.84 3.60
C THR A 14 13.19 -7.89 2.14
N ALA A 15 12.59 -6.81 1.62
CA ALA A 15 12.13 -6.76 0.23
C ALA A 15 13.27 -7.02 -0.76
N LYS A 16 14.43 -6.40 -0.54
CA LYS A 16 15.65 -6.55 -1.37
C LYS A 16 16.20 -7.98 -1.45
N ARG A 17 15.86 -8.86 -0.50
CA ARG A 17 16.28 -10.28 -0.55
C ARG A 17 15.40 -11.14 -1.43
N ILE A 18 14.22 -10.62 -1.81
CA ILE A 18 13.16 -11.39 -2.48
C ILE A 18 12.96 -10.89 -3.91
N ILE A 19 13.22 -9.60 -4.17
CA ILE A 19 13.15 -8.99 -5.50
C ILE A 19 14.50 -9.08 -6.21
N ASP A 20 14.47 -9.08 -7.53
CA ASP A 20 15.69 -8.98 -8.32
C ASP A 20 16.42 -7.66 -8.03
N PRO A 21 17.75 -7.65 -7.90
CA PRO A 21 18.52 -6.45 -7.52
C PRO A 21 18.27 -5.23 -8.41
N ASP A 22 17.99 -5.46 -9.69
CA ASP A 22 17.78 -4.40 -10.69
C ASP A 22 16.33 -3.91 -10.75
N THR A 23 15.41 -4.51 -10.00
CA THR A 23 14.00 -4.09 -9.99
C THR A 23 13.85 -2.76 -9.25
N PRO A 24 13.37 -1.68 -9.91
CA PRO A 24 13.14 -0.41 -9.24
C PRO A 24 12.08 -0.54 -8.16
N VAL A 25 12.37 -0.02 -6.96
CA VAL A 25 11.45 -0.04 -5.82
C VAL A 25 10.95 1.37 -5.52
N LEU A 26 9.65 1.50 -5.28
CA LEU A 26 9.02 2.72 -4.79
C LEU A 26 8.40 2.49 -3.40
N ALA A 27 8.95 3.15 -2.39
CA ALA A 27 8.40 3.18 -1.04
C ALA A 27 7.33 4.27 -0.92
N ARG A 28 6.07 3.87 -0.69
CA ARG A 28 4.90 4.76 -0.65
C ARG A 28 4.38 4.91 0.77
N PHE A 29 4.10 6.13 1.18
CA PHE A 29 3.67 6.43 2.54
C PHE A 29 2.58 7.51 2.61
N ASP A 30 1.80 7.46 3.69
CA ASP A 30 0.94 8.57 4.11
C ASP A 30 1.77 9.69 4.80
N SER A 31 1.08 10.76 5.20
CA SER A 31 1.71 11.95 5.78
C SER A 31 2.33 11.74 7.16
N ALA A 32 1.97 10.69 7.90
CA ALA A 32 2.56 10.38 9.20
C ALA A 32 4.03 9.92 9.08
N PHE A 33 4.45 9.50 7.90
CA PHE A 33 5.82 9.11 7.57
C PHE A 33 6.64 10.22 6.91
N TYR A 34 6.07 11.42 6.74
CA TYR A 34 6.82 12.58 6.23
C TYR A 34 7.83 13.08 7.28
N SER A 35 9.02 12.46 7.29
CA SER A 35 10.10 12.78 8.22
C SER A 35 11.47 12.58 7.58
N ALA A 36 12.45 13.42 7.94
CA ALA A 36 13.81 13.35 7.41
C ALA A 36 14.47 11.99 7.71
N ASN A 37 14.20 11.39 8.87
CA ASN A 37 14.75 10.07 9.23
C ASN A 37 14.22 8.95 8.33
N VAL A 38 12.91 8.97 8.00
CA VAL A 38 12.34 8.00 7.07
C VAL A 38 12.89 8.21 5.66
N ALA A 39 12.94 9.46 5.19
CA ALA A 39 13.52 9.79 3.90
C ALA A 39 14.99 9.35 3.79
N LYS A 40 15.78 9.54 4.86
CA LYS A 40 17.16 9.05 4.96
C LYS A 40 17.25 7.53 4.88
N ALA A 41 16.37 6.79 5.57
CA ALA A 41 16.32 5.33 5.51
C ALA A 41 15.98 4.83 4.09
N VAL A 42 15.01 5.46 3.43
CA VAL A 42 14.61 5.16 2.05
C VAL A 42 15.77 5.43 1.08
N ARG A 43 16.42 6.59 1.21
CA ARG A 43 17.60 6.95 0.40
C ARG A 43 18.78 6.00 0.63
N ALA A 44 19.05 5.61 1.87
CA ALA A 44 20.11 4.64 2.20
C ALA A 44 19.82 3.25 1.59
N ALA A 45 18.55 2.91 1.40
CA ALA A 45 18.14 1.73 0.67
C ALA A 45 18.19 1.90 -0.85
N GLY A 46 18.50 3.08 -1.40
CA GLY A 46 18.56 3.29 -2.85
C GLY A 46 17.23 3.04 -3.57
N VAL A 47 16.11 3.31 -2.91
CA VAL A 47 14.76 3.15 -3.49
C VAL A 47 14.08 4.51 -3.62
N HIS A 48 13.10 4.62 -4.51
CA HIS A 48 12.33 5.85 -4.65
C HIS A 48 11.40 6.06 -3.46
N TYR A 49 11.10 7.33 -3.17
CA TYR A 49 10.27 7.77 -2.06
C TYR A 49 9.03 8.46 -2.61
N SER A 50 7.84 8.07 -2.16
CA SER A 50 6.60 8.81 -2.42
C SER A 50 5.81 8.97 -1.12
N VAL A 51 5.46 10.19 -0.74
CA VAL A 51 4.84 10.47 0.56
C VAL A 51 3.82 11.59 0.47
N THR A 52 2.64 11.37 1.04
CA THR A 52 1.61 12.42 1.16
C THR A 52 2.16 13.57 2.01
N LEU A 53 2.00 14.81 1.55
CA LEU A 53 2.43 15.97 2.32
C LEU A 53 1.24 16.63 3.04
N PRO A 54 1.41 17.07 4.29
CA PRO A 54 0.43 17.93 4.94
C PRO A 54 0.34 19.28 4.22
N GLN A 55 -0.83 19.92 4.25
CA GLN A 55 -1.09 21.24 3.66
C GLN A 55 -0.44 22.39 4.46
N ASN A 56 0.90 22.35 4.57
CA ASN A 56 1.70 23.38 5.24
C ASN A 56 1.97 24.59 4.33
N ALA A 57 2.57 25.65 4.89
CA ALA A 57 2.84 26.89 4.15
C ALA A 57 3.72 26.68 2.90
N ALA A 58 4.72 25.79 2.97
CA ALA A 58 5.61 25.51 1.83
C ALA A 58 4.86 24.80 0.69
N VAL A 59 4.01 23.83 1.02
CA VAL A 59 3.16 23.12 0.05
C VAL A 59 2.14 24.06 -0.58
N LYS A 60 1.44 24.86 0.23
CA LYS A 60 0.48 25.86 -0.28
C LYS A 60 1.16 26.87 -1.20
N LYS A 61 2.35 27.35 -0.83
CA LYS A 61 3.15 28.24 -1.67
C LYS A 61 3.51 27.56 -3.00
N ALA A 62 4.01 26.33 -2.97
CA ALA A 62 4.35 25.59 -4.19
C ALA A 62 3.13 25.39 -5.10
N ILE A 63 1.97 25.01 -4.54
CA ILE A 63 0.70 24.87 -5.27
C ILE A 63 0.31 26.18 -5.96
N ALA A 64 0.45 27.32 -5.27
CA ALA A 64 0.13 28.63 -5.84
C ALA A 64 1.04 29.06 -7.00
N HIS A 65 2.23 28.46 -7.14
CA HIS A 65 3.14 28.72 -8.26
C HIS A 65 2.91 27.77 -9.45
N ILE A 66 1.99 26.81 -9.35
CA ILE A 66 1.64 25.92 -10.47
C ILE A 66 0.84 26.74 -11.50
N PRO A 67 1.31 26.85 -12.76
CA PRO A 67 0.59 27.57 -13.80
C PRO A 67 -0.77 26.93 -14.10
N ALA A 68 -1.74 27.73 -14.54
CA ALA A 68 -3.10 27.25 -14.82
C ALA A 68 -3.12 26.18 -15.93
N GLU A 69 -2.24 26.32 -16.91
CA GLU A 69 -2.06 25.43 -18.05
C GLU A 69 -1.34 24.11 -17.71
N ALA A 70 -0.67 24.03 -16.56
CA ALA A 70 -0.01 22.78 -16.12
C ALA A 70 -1.01 21.73 -15.60
N TRP A 71 -2.25 22.13 -15.30
CA TRP A 71 -3.27 21.24 -14.78
C TRP A 71 -3.88 20.38 -15.88
N ARG A 72 -3.66 19.06 -15.78
CA ARG A 72 -4.19 18.07 -16.70
C ARG A 72 -5.42 17.41 -16.11
N GLY A 73 -6.52 17.38 -16.87
CA GLY A 73 -7.73 16.65 -16.49
C GLY A 73 -7.47 15.14 -16.40
N ILE A 74 -7.97 14.54 -15.34
CA ILE A 74 -8.03 13.09 -15.16
C ILE A 74 -9.49 12.70 -14.95
N ASN A 75 -9.99 11.80 -15.81
CA ASN A 75 -11.35 11.29 -15.72
C ASN A 75 -11.32 9.88 -15.11
N TYR A 76 -12.25 9.60 -14.21
CA TYR A 76 -12.44 8.25 -13.68
C TYR A 76 -13.46 7.50 -14.53
N PRO A 77 -13.08 6.40 -15.21
CA PRO A 77 -14.03 5.57 -15.97
C PRO A 77 -15.17 5.01 -15.11
N GLN A 78 -14.93 4.89 -13.81
CA GLN A 78 -15.92 4.60 -12.78
C GLN A 78 -15.74 5.67 -11.72
N ALA A 79 -16.77 6.47 -11.46
CA ALA A 79 -16.70 7.51 -10.44
C ALA A 79 -16.22 6.91 -9.10
N ILE A 80 -15.44 7.66 -8.34
CA ILE A 80 -14.94 7.22 -7.03
C ILE A 80 -15.77 7.92 -5.96
N TYR A 81 -16.33 7.18 -5.02
CA TYR A 81 -17.04 7.76 -3.89
C TYR A 81 -16.05 8.37 -2.92
N ASP A 82 -16.26 9.64 -2.58
CA ASP A 82 -15.46 10.40 -1.63
C ASP A 82 -16.19 10.48 -0.29
N ASP A 83 -15.70 9.73 0.69
CA ASP A 83 -16.28 9.66 2.03
C ASP A 83 -16.24 11.01 2.77
N GLU A 84 -15.31 11.92 2.42
CA GLU A 84 -15.26 13.25 3.05
C GLU A 84 -16.42 14.16 2.62
N THR A 85 -16.97 13.94 1.42
CA THR A 85 -18.10 14.74 0.89
C THR A 85 -19.38 13.96 0.69
N GLY A 86 -19.33 12.64 0.81
CA GLY A 86 -20.45 11.75 0.53
C GLY A 86 -20.91 11.81 -0.93
N ARG A 87 -19.99 12.08 -1.87
CA ARG A 87 -20.33 12.27 -3.30
C ARG A 87 -19.40 11.47 -4.21
N TRP A 88 -19.92 11.13 -5.38
CA TRP A 88 -19.15 10.51 -6.45
C TRP A 88 -18.34 11.56 -7.20
N ILE A 89 -17.04 11.32 -7.36
CA ILE A 89 -16.11 12.15 -8.12
C ILE A 89 -15.84 11.50 -9.47
N SER A 90 -16.18 12.19 -10.55
CA SER A 90 -15.82 11.83 -11.94
C SER A 90 -14.59 12.58 -12.45
N ASP A 91 -14.40 13.82 -11.99
CA ASP A 91 -13.42 14.75 -12.55
C ASP A 91 -12.44 15.24 -11.49
N ALA A 92 -11.15 15.12 -11.81
CA ALA A 92 -10.07 15.73 -11.06
C ALA A 92 -9.02 16.29 -12.02
N GLN A 93 -8.12 17.11 -11.50
CA GLN A 93 -6.98 17.61 -12.26
C GLN A 93 -5.71 17.30 -11.50
N VAL A 94 -4.63 17.04 -12.23
CA VAL A 94 -3.32 16.78 -11.66
C VAL A 94 -2.27 17.69 -12.32
N ALA A 95 -1.36 18.20 -11.50
CA ALA A 95 -0.21 18.97 -11.93
C ALA A 95 1.00 18.59 -11.08
N GLU A 96 2.17 19.08 -11.47
CA GLU A 96 3.40 18.93 -10.68
C GLU A 96 4.24 20.20 -10.73
N ILE A 97 5.16 20.30 -9.78
CA ILE A 97 6.20 21.32 -9.71
C ILE A 97 7.43 20.74 -9.03
N ASP A 98 8.62 21.20 -9.40
CA ASP A 98 9.87 20.85 -8.71
C ASP A 98 9.76 21.22 -7.23
N PHE A 99 10.24 20.33 -6.38
CA PHE A 99 10.10 20.50 -4.93
C PHE A 99 11.28 19.88 -4.19
N THR A 100 11.74 20.59 -3.17
CA THR A 100 12.76 20.07 -2.24
C THR A 100 12.12 19.82 -0.88
N ALA A 101 11.96 18.55 -0.53
CA ALA A 101 11.52 18.16 0.79
C ALA A 101 12.58 18.47 1.85
N PHE A 102 12.14 18.81 3.05
CA PHE A 102 13.00 19.16 4.19
C PHE A 102 13.98 20.32 3.93
N SER A 103 13.59 21.31 3.11
CA SER A 103 14.44 22.46 2.74
C SER A 103 14.94 23.31 3.92
N SER A 104 14.34 23.20 5.10
CA SER A 104 14.81 23.86 6.34
C SER A 104 15.90 23.10 7.09
N LYS A 105 16.27 21.89 6.63
CA LYS A 105 17.34 21.06 7.19
C LYS A 105 18.68 21.30 6.48
N ALA A 106 19.74 20.71 7.02
CA ALA A 106 21.07 20.73 6.40
C ALA A 106 21.00 20.12 4.99
N GLN A 107 21.87 20.57 4.08
CA GLN A 107 21.80 20.25 2.64
C GLN A 107 21.80 18.75 2.37
N GLU A 108 22.53 17.97 3.16
CA GLU A 108 22.62 16.52 3.10
C GLU A 108 21.33 15.79 3.51
N GLU A 109 20.43 16.44 4.24
CA GLU A 109 19.12 15.91 4.64
C GLU A 109 17.99 16.31 3.68
N GLN A 110 18.25 17.28 2.81
CA GLN A 110 17.29 17.71 1.80
C GLN A 110 17.12 16.63 0.73
N LEU A 111 15.90 16.53 0.21
CA LEU A 111 15.57 15.56 -0.82
C LEU A 111 14.87 16.29 -1.98
N ALA A 112 15.59 16.41 -3.08
CA ALA A 112 15.05 16.93 -4.33
C ALA A 112 14.13 15.90 -4.99
N GLY A 113 13.11 16.41 -5.66
CA GLY A 113 12.13 15.62 -6.39
C GLY A 113 11.02 16.54 -6.86
N ARG A 114 9.80 16.04 -6.83
CA ARG A 114 8.65 16.76 -7.37
C ARG A 114 7.45 16.65 -6.46
N LEU A 115 6.73 17.76 -6.36
CA LEU A 115 5.44 17.84 -5.71
C LEU A 115 4.37 17.57 -6.76
N VAL A 116 3.68 16.44 -6.63
CA VAL A 116 2.52 16.13 -7.47
C VAL A 116 1.26 16.49 -6.70
N VAL A 117 0.39 17.24 -7.36
CA VAL A 117 -0.81 17.81 -6.74
C VAL A 117 -2.01 17.40 -7.56
N ARG A 118 -2.94 16.71 -6.91
CA ARG A 118 -4.26 16.46 -7.45
C ARG A 118 -5.24 17.44 -6.82
N ARG A 119 -6.05 18.10 -7.64
CA ARG A 119 -7.14 18.96 -7.19
C ARG A 119 -8.48 18.43 -7.65
N ILE A 120 -9.49 18.50 -6.77
CA ILE A 120 -10.87 18.12 -7.04
C ILE A 120 -11.74 19.35 -6.82
N PRO A 121 -12.70 19.67 -7.71
CA PRO A 121 -13.67 20.73 -7.43
C PRO A 121 -14.32 20.56 -6.05
N GLU A 122 -14.35 21.63 -5.27
CA GLU A 122 -15.12 21.66 -4.03
C GLU A 122 -16.61 21.77 -4.39
N LEU A 123 -17.40 20.81 -3.92
CA LEU A 123 -18.83 20.73 -4.21
C LEU A 123 -19.68 20.93 -2.94
N ASN A 124 -19.04 21.11 -1.78
CA ASN A 124 -19.70 21.39 -0.52
C ASN A 124 -20.14 22.85 -0.45
N THR A 125 -21.46 23.08 -0.52
CA THR A 125 -22.07 24.42 -0.53
C THR A 125 -21.79 25.23 0.73
N THR A 126 -21.60 24.59 1.88
CA THR A 126 -21.29 25.28 3.14
C THR A 126 -19.86 25.81 3.16
N LYS A 127 -18.89 25.04 2.64
CA LYS A 127 -17.51 25.51 2.47
C LYS A 127 -17.41 26.59 1.40
N LEU A 128 -18.10 26.41 0.28
CA LEU A 128 -18.20 27.42 -0.79
C LEU A 128 -18.87 28.73 -0.34
N ALA A 129 -19.78 28.68 0.64
CA ALA A 129 -20.39 29.88 1.22
C ALA A 129 -19.46 30.60 2.22
N ALA A 130 -18.70 29.85 3.03
CA ALA A 130 -17.68 30.41 3.93
C ALA A 130 -16.47 30.99 3.18
N ALA A 131 -16.29 30.55 1.94
CA ALA A 131 -15.22 30.89 1.01
C ALA A 131 -15.38 32.19 0.22
N GLN A 132 -16.53 32.86 0.31
CA GLN A 132 -16.80 34.12 -0.41
C GLN A 132 -15.84 35.22 0.07
N GLY A 133 -14.61 35.24 -0.46
CA GLY A 133 -13.57 36.19 -0.11
C GLY A 133 -12.11 35.71 -0.31
N GLN A 134 -11.84 34.42 -0.56
CA GLN A 134 -10.47 33.92 -0.75
C GLN A 134 -10.30 33.12 -2.05
N LEU A 135 -9.28 33.47 -2.82
CA LEU A 135 -8.95 33.00 -4.18
C LEU A 135 -8.69 31.48 -4.34
N PHE A 136 -8.84 30.67 -3.28
CA PHE A 136 -8.40 29.27 -3.22
C PHE A 136 -9.51 28.24 -2.99
N ASP A 137 -10.77 28.64 -2.77
CA ASP A 137 -11.79 27.74 -2.23
C ASP A 137 -12.64 26.96 -3.27
N THR A 138 -12.26 26.97 -4.54
CA THR A 138 -12.97 26.18 -5.57
C THR A 138 -12.47 24.74 -5.66
N PHE A 139 -11.32 24.42 -5.05
CA PHE A 139 -10.70 23.10 -5.18
C PHE A 139 -10.11 22.57 -3.87
N ARG A 140 -10.27 21.27 -3.64
CA ARG A 140 -9.55 20.51 -2.61
C ARG A 140 -8.26 19.95 -3.17
N TYR A 141 -7.15 20.22 -2.51
CA TYR A 141 -5.82 19.83 -2.96
C TYR A 141 -5.28 18.64 -2.15
N HIS A 142 -4.82 17.62 -2.86
CA HIS A 142 -4.09 16.48 -2.32
C HIS A 142 -2.70 16.48 -2.92
N ALA A 143 -1.68 16.72 -2.08
CA ALA A 143 -0.31 16.84 -2.52
C ALA A 143 0.53 15.68 -1.97
N PHE A 144 1.42 15.14 -2.81
CA PHE A 144 2.44 14.20 -2.39
C PHE A 144 3.77 14.52 -3.04
N PHE A 145 4.85 14.24 -2.33
CA PHE A 145 6.21 14.36 -2.82
C PHE A 145 6.64 13.02 -3.40
N THR A 146 7.35 13.03 -4.54
CA THR A 146 8.01 11.83 -5.07
C THR A 146 9.41 12.11 -5.61
N THR A 147 10.32 11.15 -5.45
CA THR A 147 11.66 11.15 -6.09
C THR A 147 11.71 10.37 -7.40
N VAL A 148 10.55 9.91 -7.91
CA VAL A 148 10.49 9.28 -9.23
C VAL A 148 10.47 10.36 -10.29
N GLU A 149 11.39 10.28 -11.24
CA GLU A 149 11.50 11.21 -12.36
C GLU A 149 10.25 11.16 -13.26
N GLN A 150 9.90 12.30 -13.87
CA GLN A 150 8.74 12.39 -14.77
C GLN A 150 8.87 11.50 -16.01
N SER A 151 10.10 11.27 -16.48
CA SER A 151 10.39 10.36 -17.60
C SER A 151 10.12 8.90 -17.27
N VAL A 152 10.18 8.52 -15.99
CA VAL A 152 9.90 7.15 -15.51
C VAL A 152 8.42 7.00 -15.18
N LEU A 153 7.82 7.99 -14.53
CA LEU A 153 6.43 7.99 -14.13
C LEU A 153 5.82 9.38 -14.35
N ASP A 154 5.00 9.49 -15.40
CA ASP A 154 4.32 10.73 -15.72
C ASP A 154 3.39 11.19 -14.57
N THR A 155 2.94 12.44 -14.60
CA THR A 155 2.10 13.04 -13.56
C THR A 155 0.86 12.24 -13.19
N VAL A 156 0.15 11.73 -14.20
CA VAL A 156 -1.11 11.01 -14.04
C VAL A 156 -0.85 9.62 -13.49
N ALA A 157 0.17 8.94 -14.02
CA ALA A 157 0.62 7.66 -13.54
C ALA A 157 1.12 7.75 -12.09
N ALA A 158 1.86 8.80 -11.74
CA ALA A 158 2.36 9.05 -10.40
C ALA A 158 1.23 9.22 -9.39
N ASP A 159 0.21 10.04 -9.69
CA ASP A 159 -0.98 10.17 -8.83
C ASP A 159 -1.68 8.81 -8.65
N LYS A 160 -1.91 8.07 -9.73
CA LYS A 160 -2.57 6.77 -9.68
C LYS A 160 -1.81 5.77 -8.81
N VAL A 161 -0.48 5.70 -8.97
CA VAL A 161 0.40 4.82 -8.19
C VAL A 161 0.44 5.24 -6.73
N HIS A 162 0.54 6.54 -6.42
CA HIS A 162 0.57 7.00 -5.03
C HIS A 162 -0.77 6.75 -4.32
N ARG A 163 -1.91 6.93 -4.99
CA ARG A 163 -3.23 6.63 -4.40
C ARG A 163 -3.41 5.17 -3.98
N GLN A 164 -2.73 4.25 -4.63
CA GLN A 164 -2.72 2.84 -4.25
C GLN A 164 -1.93 2.55 -2.95
N HIS A 165 -1.36 3.55 -2.26
CA HIS A 165 -0.79 3.32 -0.92
C HIS A 165 -1.85 2.85 0.10
N ALA A 166 -3.13 3.15 -0.13
CA ALA A 166 -4.25 2.75 0.73
C ALA A 166 -4.52 1.22 0.78
N VAL A 167 -3.81 0.40 -0.02
CA VAL A 167 -3.92 -1.08 0.06
C VAL A 167 -3.62 -1.60 1.48
N VAL A 168 -2.76 -0.90 2.23
CA VAL A 168 -2.45 -1.26 3.63
C VAL A 168 -3.68 -1.21 4.55
N GLU A 169 -4.64 -0.34 4.26
CA GLU A 169 -5.87 -0.22 5.06
C GLU A 169 -6.73 -1.46 4.95
N GLN A 170 -6.79 -2.06 3.75
CA GLN A 170 -7.51 -3.31 3.54
C GLN A 170 -6.85 -4.47 4.31
N VAL A 171 -5.51 -4.47 4.41
CA VAL A 171 -4.76 -5.44 5.23
C VAL A 171 -5.10 -5.24 6.71
N PHE A 172 -5.11 -4.01 7.20
CA PHE A 172 -5.48 -3.71 8.58
C PHE A 172 -6.94 -4.07 8.88
N ALA A 173 -7.86 -3.81 7.95
CA ALA A 173 -9.26 -4.19 8.10
C ALA A 173 -9.42 -5.72 8.22
N ASP A 174 -8.70 -6.50 7.40
CA ASP A 174 -8.73 -7.96 7.45
C ASP A 174 -8.16 -8.50 8.78
N LEU A 175 -7.05 -7.92 9.26
CA LEU A 175 -6.46 -8.28 10.56
C LEU A 175 -7.39 -7.93 11.74
N LYS A 176 -7.98 -6.74 11.72
CA LYS A 176 -8.94 -6.26 12.74
C LYS A 176 -10.24 -7.06 12.74
N ALA A 177 -10.69 -7.53 11.58
CA ALA A 177 -11.85 -8.42 11.48
C ALA A 177 -11.54 -9.89 11.84
N GLY A 178 -10.26 -10.22 12.03
CA GLY A 178 -9.79 -11.58 12.32
C GLY A 178 -9.07 -11.66 13.67
N PRO A 179 -7.79 -12.08 13.70
CA PRO A 179 -7.09 -12.37 14.95
C PRO A 179 -6.92 -11.16 15.86
N LEU A 180 -7.00 -9.93 15.35
CA LEU A 180 -6.86 -8.72 16.17
C LEU A 180 -8.21 -8.13 16.62
N ALA A 181 -9.34 -8.79 16.31
CA ALA A 181 -10.66 -8.37 16.78
C ALA A 181 -10.77 -8.43 18.31
N HIS A 182 -10.20 -9.48 18.89
CA HIS A 182 -10.16 -9.69 20.34
C HIS A 182 -8.77 -10.19 20.73
N MET A 183 -8.10 -9.45 21.62
CA MET A 183 -6.82 -9.87 22.17
C MET A 183 -7.06 -10.96 23.22
N PRO A 184 -6.31 -12.08 23.18
CA PRO A 184 -6.61 -13.27 24.00
C PRO A 184 -6.20 -13.13 25.47
N SER A 185 -5.51 -12.06 25.85
CA SER A 185 -4.96 -11.88 27.20
C SER A 185 -5.06 -10.44 27.69
N GLY A 186 -5.16 -10.25 29.01
CA GLY A 186 -4.95 -8.95 29.65
C GLY A 186 -3.48 -8.53 29.76
N ARG A 187 -2.53 -9.41 29.39
CA ARG A 187 -1.09 -9.13 29.48
C ARG A 187 -0.53 -8.59 28.18
N PHE A 188 0.15 -7.43 28.25
CA PHE A 188 0.74 -6.75 27.08
C PHE A 188 1.67 -7.65 26.27
N TYR A 189 2.65 -8.29 26.90
CA TYR A 189 3.62 -9.14 26.19
C TYR A 189 3.00 -10.38 25.53
N ALA A 190 1.93 -10.93 26.11
CA ALA A 190 1.20 -12.04 25.49
C ALA A 190 0.49 -11.57 24.21
N ASN A 191 -0.11 -10.38 24.23
CA ASN A 191 -0.73 -9.78 23.04
C ASN A 191 0.30 -9.33 22.00
N ALA A 192 1.50 -8.93 22.43
CA ALA A 192 2.61 -8.66 21.51
C ALA A 192 3.03 -9.94 20.75
N ALA A 193 3.17 -11.07 21.45
CA ALA A 193 3.42 -12.36 20.80
C ALA A 193 2.27 -12.77 19.88
N TRP A 194 1.02 -12.56 20.31
CA TRP A 194 -0.17 -12.81 19.49
C TRP A 194 -0.16 -12.00 18.19
N LEU A 195 0.18 -10.71 18.25
CA LEU A 195 0.30 -9.85 17.08
C LEU A 195 1.33 -10.38 16.07
N VAL A 196 2.48 -10.85 16.55
CA VAL A 196 3.52 -11.44 15.69
C VAL A 196 3.01 -12.72 15.02
N ILE A 197 2.37 -13.61 15.76
CA ILE A 197 1.79 -14.86 15.21
C ILE A 197 0.69 -14.53 14.20
N ALA A 198 -0.16 -13.54 14.48
CA ALA A 198 -1.20 -13.09 13.58
C ALA A 198 -0.62 -12.54 12.26
N ALA A 199 0.46 -11.75 12.33
CA ALA A 199 1.15 -11.22 11.15
C ALA A 199 1.79 -12.34 10.32
N ILE A 200 2.49 -13.29 10.96
CA ILE A 200 3.06 -14.47 10.28
C ILE A 200 1.96 -15.27 9.59
N SER A 201 0.88 -15.57 10.31
CA SER A 201 -0.25 -16.36 9.77
C SER A 201 -0.91 -15.65 8.58
N HIS A 202 -1.08 -14.32 8.67
CA HIS A 202 -1.61 -13.52 7.56
C HIS A 202 -0.71 -13.60 6.33
N ASN A 203 0.60 -13.42 6.50
CA ASN A 203 1.56 -13.47 5.41
C ASN A 203 1.61 -14.86 4.75
N LEU A 204 1.59 -15.94 5.54
CA LEU A 204 1.53 -17.31 5.02
C LEU A 204 0.25 -17.57 4.23
N LEU A 205 -0.91 -17.11 4.73
CA LEU A 205 -2.17 -17.24 4.00
C LEU A 205 -2.17 -16.43 2.71
N ARG A 206 -1.60 -15.21 2.71
CA ARG A 206 -1.44 -14.41 1.49
C ARG A 206 -0.54 -15.06 0.46
N ALA A 207 0.59 -15.62 0.89
CA ALA A 207 1.47 -16.41 0.02
C ALA A 207 0.72 -17.63 -0.56
N ALA A 208 0.02 -18.38 0.29
CA ALA A 208 -0.77 -19.53 -0.13
C ALA A 208 -1.85 -19.16 -1.16
N GLY A 209 -2.58 -18.06 -0.94
CA GLY A 209 -3.58 -17.55 -1.88
C GLY A 209 -2.98 -17.12 -3.22
N SER A 210 -1.78 -16.54 -3.19
CA SER A 210 -1.04 -16.14 -4.40
C SER A 210 -0.64 -17.34 -5.24
N VAL A 211 -0.09 -18.39 -4.61
CA VAL A 211 0.27 -19.65 -5.27
C VAL A 211 -0.95 -20.42 -5.77
N ALA A 212 -2.03 -20.46 -4.99
CA ALA A 212 -3.28 -21.13 -5.37
C ALA A 212 -3.96 -20.45 -6.58
N GLY A 213 -3.74 -19.14 -6.76
CA GLY A 213 -4.12 -18.38 -7.94
C GLY A 213 -5.62 -18.08 -8.09
N GLY A 214 -5.99 -17.51 -9.24
CA GLY A 214 -7.38 -17.17 -9.58
C GLY A 214 -8.01 -16.18 -8.59
N LYS A 215 -9.26 -16.42 -8.19
CA LYS A 215 -9.98 -15.56 -7.23
C LYS A 215 -9.39 -15.56 -5.81
N LEU A 216 -8.46 -16.48 -5.50
CA LEU A 216 -7.88 -16.59 -4.16
C LEU A 216 -6.71 -15.63 -3.92
N VAL A 217 -6.09 -15.10 -4.99
CA VAL A 217 -5.01 -14.10 -4.89
C VAL A 217 -5.46 -12.89 -4.04
N ASN A 218 -6.68 -12.42 -4.30
CA ASN A 218 -7.27 -11.26 -3.63
C ASN A 218 -8.24 -11.62 -2.50
N ALA A 219 -8.36 -12.90 -2.12
CA ALA A 219 -9.31 -13.34 -1.10
C ALA A 219 -8.90 -12.88 0.31
N ARG A 220 -9.88 -12.59 1.17
CA ARG A 220 -9.64 -12.27 2.59
C ARG A 220 -9.13 -13.49 3.36
N THR A 221 -8.43 -13.24 4.47
CA THR A 221 -7.86 -14.29 5.33
C THR A 221 -8.89 -15.36 5.72
N VAL A 222 -10.11 -14.95 6.08
CA VAL A 222 -11.21 -15.87 6.44
C VAL A 222 -11.58 -16.80 5.27
N SER A 223 -11.65 -16.27 4.05
CA SER A 223 -11.95 -17.05 2.85
C SER A 223 -10.83 -18.05 2.54
N LEU A 224 -9.57 -17.64 2.67
CA LEU A 224 -8.42 -18.52 2.45
C LEU A 224 -8.41 -19.66 3.47
N ARG A 225 -8.66 -19.34 4.75
CA ARG A 225 -8.78 -20.35 5.82
C ARG A 225 -9.88 -21.37 5.51
N GLN A 226 -11.06 -20.93 5.11
CA GLN A 226 -12.19 -21.83 4.79
C GLN A 226 -11.94 -22.69 3.55
N LYS A 227 -11.24 -22.17 2.54
CA LYS A 227 -11.13 -22.81 1.23
C LYS A 227 -9.87 -23.65 1.05
N LEU A 228 -8.78 -23.31 1.76
CA LEU A 228 -7.46 -23.92 1.59
C LEU A 228 -6.91 -24.58 2.86
N VAL A 229 -7.44 -24.30 4.06
CA VAL A 229 -6.88 -24.79 5.33
C VAL A 229 -7.85 -25.69 6.07
N ASN A 230 -9.04 -25.20 6.40
CA ASN A 230 -10.06 -25.91 7.17
C ASN A 230 -10.85 -26.87 6.27
N ILE A 231 -10.13 -27.81 5.65
CA ILE A 231 -10.68 -28.78 4.71
C ILE A 231 -10.82 -30.11 5.44
N PRO A 232 -12.01 -30.72 5.45
CA PRO A 232 -12.16 -32.04 6.04
C PRO A 232 -11.31 -33.03 5.24
N ALA A 233 -10.44 -33.76 5.94
CA ALA A 233 -9.56 -34.73 5.32
C ALA A 233 -9.38 -35.95 6.22
N ARG A 234 -9.31 -37.15 5.63
CA ARG A 234 -8.95 -38.37 6.34
C ARG A 234 -7.47 -38.65 6.12
N ILE A 235 -6.71 -38.73 7.21
CA ILE A 235 -5.29 -39.05 7.17
C ILE A 235 -5.14 -40.57 7.24
N ALA A 236 -4.36 -41.12 6.31
CA ALA A 236 -3.95 -42.52 6.32
C ALA A 236 -2.41 -42.60 6.28
N HIS A 237 -1.86 -43.55 7.04
CA HIS A 237 -0.42 -43.81 7.07
C HIS A 237 -0.14 -45.12 6.32
N ARG A 238 0.80 -45.08 5.38
CA ARG A 238 1.28 -46.29 4.70
C ARG A 238 2.81 -46.25 4.60
N ALA A 239 3.47 -47.10 5.39
CA ALA A 239 4.92 -47.11 5.53
C ALA A 239 5.46 -45.69 5.82
N ARG A 240 6.39 -45.18 4.99
CA ARG A 240 6.96 -43.83 5.11
C ARG A 240 6.17 -42.74 4.37
N LYS A 241 4.89 -42.98 4.04
CA LYS A 241 4.03 -42.02 3.32
C LYS A 241 2.84 -41.61 4.18
N LEU A 242 2.61 -40.29 4.26
CA LEU A 242 1.37 -39.69 4.72
C LEU A 242 0.43 -39.54 3.52
N ILE A 243 -0.78 -40.09 3.59
CA ILE A 243 -1.79 -39.99 2.54
C ILE A 243 -2.96 -39.17 3.08
N LEU A 244 -3.29 -38.09 2.39
CA LEU A 244 -4.41 -37.22 2.72
C LEU A 244 -5.58 -37.50 1.76
N HIS A 245 -6.65 -38.10 2.26
CA HIS A 245 -7.88 -38.26 1.49
C HIS A 245 -8.73 -37.00 1.62
N LEU A 246 -8.79 -36.23 0.53
CA LEU A 246 -9.55 -34.97 0.43
C LEU A 246 -10.97 -35.21 -0.11
N PRO A 247 -11.89 -34.24 0.06
CA PRO A 247 -13.25 -34.35 -0.46
C PRO A 247 -13.29 -34.45 -1.99
N THR A 248 -14.21 -35.26 -2.51
CA THR A 248 -14.48 -35.35 -3.95
C THR A 248 -15.37 -34.20 -4.41
N HIS A 249 -15.22 -33.74 -5.66
CA HIS A 249 -16.05 -32.70 -6.30
C HIS A 249 -16.13 -31.34 -5.56
N TRP A 250 -15.15 -31.03 -4.72
CA TRP A 250 -15.06 -29.73 -4.07
C TRP A 250 -14.51 -28.64 -5.01
N LYS A 251 -15.10 -27.44 -4.95
CA LYS A 251 -14.84 -26.32 -5.88
C LYS A 251 -13.39 -25.80 -5.87
N TRP A 252 -12.61 -26.11 -4.84
CA TRP A 252 -11.27 -25.57 -4.63
C TRP A 252 -10.16 -26.59 -4.87
N ALA A 253 -10.48 -27.80 -5.38
CA ALA A 253 -9.53 -28.87 -5.68
C ALA A 253 -8.30 -28.38 -6.43
N THR A 254 -8.51 -27.80 -7.61
CA THR A 254 -7.44 -27.34 -8.49
C THR A 254 -6.59 -26.22 -7.88
N ALA A 255 -7.16 -25.41 -6.98
CA ALA A 255 -6.43 -24.37 -6.28
C ALA A 255 -5.57 -24.96 -5.14
N PHE A 256 -6.11 -25.92 -4.41
CA PHE A 256 -5.38 -26.67 -3.39
C PHE A 256 -4.26 -27.50 -4.01
N ASP A 257 -4.52 -28.24 -5.09
CA ASP A 257 -3.51 -29.05 -5.78
C ASP A 257 -2.35 -28.18 -6.28
N ARG A 258 -2.64 -27.01 -6.83
CA ARG A 258 -1.60 -26.04 -7.20
C ARG A 258 -0.76 -25.61 -6.01
N LEU A 259 -1.39 -25.25 -4.89
CA LEU A 259 -0.67 -24.92 -3.67
C LEU A 259 0.21 -26.08 -3.20
N TRP A 260 -0.38 -27.27 -3.08
CA TRP A 260 0.27 -28.50 -2.62
C TRP A 260 1.49 -28.85 -3.48
N HIS A 261 1.34 -28.88 -4.80
CA HIS A 261 2.44 -29.20 -5.70
C HIS A 261 3.52 -28.12 -5.67
N ASN A 262 3.19 -26.83 -5.63
CA ASN A 262 4.24 -25.80 -5.60
C ASN A 262 5.00 -25.74 -4.26
N THR A 263 4.37 -26.16 -3.16
CA THR A 263 5.01 -26.10 -1.82
C THR A 263 5.72 -27.39 -1.41
N LEU A 264 5.27 -28.55 -1.89
CA LEU A 264 5.78 -29.86 -1.47
C LEU A 264 6.45 -30.65 -2.59
N SER A 265 6.44 -30.17 -3.83
CA SER A 265 7.29 -30.76 -4.87
C SER A 265 8.77 -30.46 -4.58
N PRO A 266 9.70 -31.31 -5.05
CA PRO A 266 11.12 -30.99 -5.02
C PRO A 266 11.37 -29.60 -5.61
N PRO A 267 12.32 -28.81 -5.08
CA PRO A 267 12.65 -27.50 -5.62
C PRO A 267 12.90 -27.62 -7.13
N GLN A 268 12.20 -26.82 -7.92
CA GLN A 268 12.52 -26.73 -9.34
C GLN A 268 13.92 -26.10 -9.46
N LEU A 269 14.79 -26.71 -10.28
CA LEU A 269 16.09 -26.13 -10.60
C LEU A 269 15.85 -24.73 -11.18
N ALA A 270 16.57 -23.73 -10.69
CA ALA A 270 16.53 -22.39 -11.25
C ALA A 270 16.92 -22.49 -12.74
N THR A 271 16.02 -22.10 -13.63
CA THR A 271 16.33 -21.98 -15.04
C THR A 271 17.32 -20.82 -15.21
N PRO A 272 18.45 -21.02 -15.91
CA PRO A 272 19.45 -19.97 -16.14
C PRO A 272 18.90 -18.82 -16.99
#